data_AF-A0A0S8E043-F1
#
_entry.id   AF-A0A0S8E043-F1
#
_cell.length_a   1.000
_cell.length_b   1.000
_cell.length_c   1.000
_cell.angle_alpha   90.00
_cell.angle_beta   90.00
_cell.angle_gamma   90.00
#
_symmetry.space_group_name_H-M   'P 1'
#
loop_
_entity.id
_entity.type
_entity.pdbx_description
1 polymer ?
#
loop_
_entity_poly.entity_id
_entity_poly.type
_entity_poly.pdbx_seq_one_letter_code
_entity_poly.pdbx_strand_id
1 'polypeptide(L)'
;MSEFRRYDYLLSVLPALEPMGSIPPMSKREFLEQVADSNGPVRTVEMLLLSDDLTQYQALLTEEIGPDEADSAILSLDKAENEAVLPDFLLPDESTEEQQGGRSSIDAIWSRYFHHAASVARRARSSFLKAWIGFEVGLRNALVIARSHSLELDPSTYLVAPELADKDLDYSHVVSAWSAAAHPLAALEILDKWRWDWLDERSRWYSSSACEIEVYAAKLALLHHWRRILSDKQKHNKASLT
;
A
#
# COMPACT_ATOMS: atom_id res chain seq x y z
N MET A 1 -10.49 26.87 18.73
CA MET A 1 -9.25 26.06 18.73
C MET A 1 -8.80 26.00 17.27
N SER A 2 -7.55 26.37 16.95
CA SER A 2 -7.12 26.38 15.54
C SER A 2 -7.12 24.95 15.00
N GLU A 3 -7.57 24.76 13.75
CA GLU A 3 -7.61 23.44 13.09
C GLU A 3 -6.26 22.70 13.14
N PHE A 4 -5.17 23.44 13.30
CA PHE A 4 -3.80 22.91 13.36
C PHE A 4 -3.52 22.02 14.57
N ARG A 5 -4.21 22.20 15.71
CA ARG A 5 -3.94 21.44 16.95
C ARG A 5 -4.86 20.26 17.21
N ARG A 6 -5.67 19.88 16.21
CA ARG A 6 -6.75 18.91 16.40
C ARG A 6 -6.24 17.52 16.80
N TYR A 7 -5.02 17.15 16.42
CA TYR A 7 -4.48 15.82 16.66
C TYR A 7 -3.16 15.78 17.45
N ASP A 8 -2.78 16.88 18.11
CA ASP A 8 -1.53 16.97 18.88
C ASP A 8 -1.43 15.86 19.94
N TYR A 9 -2.56 15.51 20.58
CA TYR A 9 -2.61 14.43 21.55
C TYR A 9 -2.22 13.09 20.92
N LEU A 10 -2.91 12.71 19.83
CA LEU A 10 -2.62 11.46 19.11
C LEU A 10 -1.16 11.43 18.67
N LEU A 11 -0.67 12.49 18.02
CA LEU A 11 0.71 12.58 17.57
C LEU A 11 1.73 12.47 18.71
N SER A 12 1.39 12.97 19.91
CA SER A 12 2.27 12.89 21.08
C SER A 12 2.31 11.51 21.75
N VAL A 13 1.26 10.69 21.56
CA VAL A 13 1.19 9.33 22.15
C VAL A 13 1.61 8.24 21.17
N LEU A 14 1.68 8.54 19.87
CA LEU A 14 2.16 7.60 18.86
C LEU A 14 3.65 7.30 19.09
N PRO A 15 4.05 6.01 19.08
CA PRO A 15 5.44 5.65 19.22
C PRO A 15 6.22 6.07 17.98
N ALA A 16 7.47 6.52 18.16
CA ALA A 16 8.33 6.88 17.04
C ALA A 16 8.53 5.70 16.09
N LEU A 17 8.48 5.97 14.78
CA LEU A 17 8.82 4.97 13.76
C LEU A 17 10.33 4.98 13.54
N GLU A 18 10.96 3.87 13.90
CA GLU A 18 12.36 3.61 13.57
C GLU A 18 12.55 3.44 12.04
N PRO A 19 13.78 3.53 11.52
CA PRO A 19 14.04 3.42 10.09
C PRO A 19 13.52 2.11 9.47
N MET A 20 13.31 2.13 8.14
CA MET A 20 12.96 0.93 7.35
C MET A 20 13.86 -0.26 7.73
N GLY A 21 13.25 -1.43 7.96
CA GLY A 21 13.98 -2.60 8.50
C GLY A 21 13.68 -2.91 9.96
N SER A 22 13.20 -1.91 10.71
CA SER A 22 12.97 -2.03 12.15
C SER A 22 11.68 -2.79 12.48
N ILE A 23 11.54 -3.19 13.74
CA ILE A 23 10.32 -3.82 14.24
C ILE A 23 9.22 -2.74 14.33
N PRO A 24 8.04 -2.94 13.72
CA PRO A 24 6.92 -2.03 13.89
C PRO A 24 6.58 -1.86 15.38
N PRO A 25 6.46 -0.63 15.90
CA PRO A 25 6.24 -0.42 17.33
C PRO A 25 4.84 -0.80 17.81
N MET A 26 3.90 -0.97 16.87
CA MET A 26 2.52 -1.38 17.12
C MET A 26 1.92 -2.05 15.88
N SER A 27 0.80 -2.75 16.04
CA SER A 27 0.05 -3.32 14.92
C SER A 27 -0.72 -2.25 14.14
N LYS A 28 -1.04 -2.54 12.87
CA LYS A 28 -1.88 -1.66 12.04
C LYS A 28 -3.28 -1.47 12.63
N ARG A 29 -3.84 -2.50 13.28
CA ARG A 29 -5.17 -2.46 13.91
C ARG A 29 -5.20 -1.60 15.16
N GLU A 30 -4.23 -1.78 16.06
CA GLU A 30 -4.08 -0.91 17.24
C GLU A 30 -3.91 0.56 16.84
N PHE A 31 -3.15 0.83 15.77
CA PHE A 31 -2.99 2.18 15.25
C PHE A 31 -4.33 2.75 14.75
N LEU A 32 -5.09 1.98 13.96
CA LEU A 32 -6.40 2.40 13.45
C LEU A 32 -7.39 2.68 14.59
N GLU A 33 -7.40 1.84 15.63
CA GLU A 33 -8.21 2.04 16.85
C GLU A 33 -7.85 3.36 17.55
N GLN A 34 -6.55 3.63 17.76
CA GLN A 34 -6.12 4.90 18.35
C GLN A 34 -6.51 6.13 17.52
N VAL A 35 -6.44 6.02 16.18
CA VAL A 35 -6.89 7.07 15.26
C VAL A 35 -8.40 7.29 15.43
N ALA A 36 -9.20 6.22 15.50
CA ALA A 36 -10.64 6.31 15.67
C ALA A 36 -11.03 6.92 17.03
N ASP A 37 -10.45 6.44 18.12
CA ASP A 37 -10.69 6.92 19.49
C ASP A 37 -10.32 8.40 19.65
N SER A 38 -9.31 8.85 18.91
CA SER A 38 -8.85 10.24 18.92
C SER A 38 -9.59 11.15 17.93
N ASN A 39 -10.67 10.66 17.28
CA ASN A 39 -11.40 11.37 16.22
C ASN A 39 -10.49 11.84 15.06
N GLY A 40 -9.46 11.05 14.75
CA GLY A 40 -8.46 11.26 13.71
C GLY A 40 -9.00 11.10 12.28
N PRO A 41 -8.12 11.19 11.26
CA PRO A 41 -8.50 11.04 9.86
C PRO A 41 -8.70 9.56 9.48
N VAL A 42 -9.64 8.87 10.13
CA VAL A 42 -9.88 7.42 10.01
C VAL A 42 -9.96 6.97 8.56
N ARG A 43 -10.79 7.63 7.73
CA ARG A 43 -11.04 7.20 6.35
C ARG A 43 -9.81 7.22 5.46
N THR A 44 -8.89 8.17 5.65
CA THR A 44 -7.68 8.25 4.83
C THR A 44 -6.64 7.25 5.33
N VAL A 45 -6.55 7.04 6.65
CA VAL A 45 -5.75 5.98 7.25
C VAL A 45 -6.21 4.59 6.79
N GLU A 46 -7.52 4.33 6.77
CA GLU A 46 -8.09 3.07 6.26
C GLU A 46 -7.65 2.79 4.83
N MET A 47 -7.66 3.79 3.94
CA MET A 47 -7.19 3.61 2.56
C MET A 47 -5.71 3.24 2.51
N LEU A 48 -4.87 3.93 3.28
CA LEU A 48 -3.44 3.65 3.32
C LEU A 48 -3.15 2.22 3.79
N LEU A 49 -3.81 1.78 4.87
CA LEU A 49 -3.65 0.42 5.39
C LEU A 49 -4.26 -0.63 4.45
N LEU A 50 -5.36 -0.32 3.76
CA LEU A 50 -6.00 -1.21 2.81
C LEU A 50 -5.08 -1.55 1.61
N SER A 51 -4.20 -0.64 1.19
CA SER A 51 -3.23 -0.95 0.13
C SER A 51 -2.29 -2.11 0.49
N ASP A 52 -1.84 -2.20 1.75
CA ASP A 52 -1.03 -3.31 2.23
C ASP A 52 -1.86 -4.60 2.32
N ASP A 53 -3.11 -4.49 2.78
CA ASP A 53 -4.03 -5.63 2.83
C ASP A 53 -4.33 -6.19 1.43
N LEU A 54 -4.46 -5.34 0.41
CA LEU A 54 -4.63 -5.78 -0.99
C LEU A 54 -3.37 -6.43 -1.56
N THR A 55 -2.20 -5.98 -1.12
CA THR A 55 -0.92 -6.64 -1.46
C THR A 55 -0.87 -8.04 -0.86
N GLN A 56 -1.30 -8.20 0.40
CA GLN A 56 -1.39 -9.50 1.04
C GLN A 56 -2.47 -10.39 0.41
N TYR A 57 -3.62 -9.82 0.05
CA TYR A 57 -4.67 -10.53 -0.66
C TYR A 57 -4.17 -11.05 -2.02
N GLN A 58 -3.41 -10.25 -2.75
CA GLN A 58 -2.77 -10.70 -3.98
C GLN A 58 -1.80 -11.87 -3.73
N ALA A 59 -0.97 -11.77 -2.69
CA ALA A 59 -0.03 -12.83 -2.32
C ALA A 59 -0.75 -14.14 -1.90
N LEU A 60 -1.90 -14.05 -1.24
CA LEU A 60 -2.73 -15.21 -0.94
C LEU A 60 -3.31 -15.85 -2.22
N LEU A 61 -3.81 -15.04 -3.15
CA LEU A 61 -4.34 -15.53 -4.42
C LEU A 61 -3.27 -16.22 -5.29
N THR A 62 -2.01 -15.80 -5.17
CA THR A 62 -0.87 -16.41 -5.86
C THR A 62 -0.19 -17.52 -5.05
N GLU A 63 -0.75 -17.88 -3.90
CA GLU A 63 -0.20 -18.90 -2.97
C GLU A 63 1.24 -18.58 -2.50
N GLU A 64 1.65 -17.31 -2.55
CA GLU A 64 2.95 -16.83 -2.07
C GLU A 64 3.02 -16.86 -0.53
N ILE A 65 1.88 -16.64 0.13
CA ILE A 65 1.75 -16.70 1.59
C ILE A 65 0.56 -17.58 1.98
N GLY A 66 0.61 -18.16 3.19
CA GLY A 66 -0.52 -18.88 3.76
C GLY A 66 -1.56 -17.95 4.42
N PRO A 67 -2.83 -18.38 4.58
CA PRO A 67 -3.85 -17.60 5.30
C PRO A 67 -3.45 -17.23 6.74
N ASP A 68 -2.62 -18.07 7.38
CA ASP A 68 -2.13 -17.83 8.73
C ASP A 68 -1.06 -16.74 8.83
N GLU A 69 -0.46 -16.37 7.71
CA GLU A 69 0.64 -15.40 7.62
C GLU A 69 0.16 -13.99 7.26
N ALA A 70 -1.10 -13.86 6.82
CA ALA A 70 -1.72 -12.58 6.53
C ALA A 70 -2.03 -11.81 7.83
N ASP A 71 -1.56 -10.58 7.91
CA ASP A 71 -1.81 -9.62 8.98
C ASP A 71 -2.58 -8.42 8.39
N SER A 72 -3.89 -8.60 8.22
CA SER A 72 -4.78 -7.59 7.64
C SER A 72 -5.39 -6.69 8.70
N ALA A 73 -5.41 -5.40 8.41
CA ALA A 73 -5.96 -4.37 9.30
C ALA A 73 -7.44 -4.08 9.00
N ILE A 74 -7.78 -4.05 7.72
CA ILE A 74 -9.07 -3.65 7.15
C ILE A 74 -9.81 -4.86 6.58
N LEU A 75 -9.13 -5.68 5.79
CA LEU A 75 -9.74 -6.86 5.19
C LEU A 75 -9.89 -7.96 6.24
N SER A 76 -11.08 -8.54 6.32
CA SER A 76 -11.30 -9.79 7.05
C SER A 76 -10.94 -10.94 6.13
N LEU A 77 -9.66 -11.30 6.15
CA LEU A 77 -9.16 -12.50 5.49
C LEU A 77 -9.35 -13.65 6.48
N ASP A 78 -10.61 -14.10 6.63
CA ASP A 78 -10.97 -15.04 7.69
C ASP A 78 -10.32 -16.41 7.47
N LYS A 79 -9.90 -17.06 8.56
CA LYS A 79 -9.05 -18.26 8.55
C LYS A 79 -9.84 -19.57 8.38
N ALA A 80 -11.17 -19.52 8.38
CA ALA A 80 -12.03 -20.70 8.46
C ALA A 80 -13.01 -20.86 7.28
N GLU A 81 -13.45 -19.75 6.69
CA GLU A 81 -14.33 -19.74 5.51
C GLU A 81 -13.50 -19.19 4.36
N ASN A 82 -13.32 -19.99 3.32
CA ASN A 82 -12.29 -19.83 2.29
C ASN A 82 -12.55 -18.66 1.31
N GLU A 83 -13.14 -17.55 1.79
CA GLU A 83 -13.60 -16.44 0.97
C GLU A 83 -13.27 -15.11 1.65
N ALA A 84 -12.24 -14.42 1.12
CA ALA A 84 -11.90 -13.08 1.55
C ALA A 84 -13.06 -12.12 1.26
N VAL A 85 -13.59 -11.47 2.30
CA VAL A 85 -14.67 -10.49 2.14
C VAL A 85 -14.07 -9.17 1.65
N LEU A 86 -14.08 -8.96 0.33
CA LEU A 86 -13.74 -7.69 -0.27
C LEU A 86 -14.87 -6.67 -0.06
N PRO A 87 -14.56 -5.42 0.34
CA PRO A 87 -15.53 -4.34 0.36
C PRO A 87 -16.25 -4.17 -0.99
N ASP A 88 -17.54 -3.80 -0.94
CA ASP A 88 -18.41 -3.65 -2.12
C ASP A 88 -17.79 -2.82 -3.25
N PHE A 89 -17.06 -1.75 -2.92
CA PHE A 89 -16.44 -0.88 -3.93
C PHE A 89 -15.28 -1.52 -4.69
N LEU A 90 -14.75 -2.65 -4.21
CA LEU A 90 -13.73 -3.45 -4.89
C LEU A 90 -14.33 -4.57 -5.74
N LEU A 91 -15.60 -4.88 -5.55
CA LEU A 91 -16.30 -5.88 -6.35
C LEU A 91 -16.60 -5.33 -7.75
N PRO A 92 -16.70 -6.21 -8.76
CA PRO A 92 -17.20 -5.81 -10.06
C PRO A 92 -18.63 -5.28 -9.95
N ASP A 93 -18.97 -4.28 -10.76
CA ASP A 93 -20.37 -3.89 -10.92
C ASP A 93 -21.08 -5.05 -11.64
N GLU A 94 -22.25 -5.47 -11.17
CA GLU A 94 -23.04 -6.59 -11.74
C GLU A 94 -23.21 -6.48 -13.27
N SER A 95 -23.24 -5.26 -13.81
CA SER A 95 -23.29 -4.98 -15.26
C SER A 95 -22.03 -5.34 -16.07
N THR A 96 -20.92 -5.68 -15.41
CA THR A 96 -19.63 -6.02 -16.05
C THR A 96 -19.42 -7.54 -16.12
N GLU A 97 -20.21 -8.33 -15.39
CA GLU A 97 -20.07 -9.79 -15.27
C GLU A 97 -20.38 -10.52 -16.59
N GLU A 98 -21.20 -9.94 -17.47
CA GLU A 98 -21.61 -10.57 -18.74
C GLU A 98 -20.51 -10.57 -19.81
N GLN A 99 -19.40 -9.83 -19.65
CA GLN A 99 -18.40 -9.65 -20.71
C GLN A 99 -17.04 -10.29 -20.43
N GLN A 100 -16.68 -10.59 -19.18
CA GLN A 100 -15.35 -11.13 -18.84
C GLN A 100 -15.49 -12.18 -17.75
N GLY A 101 -15.45 -13.46 -18.16
CA GLY A 101 -15.71 -14.60 -17.29
C GLY A 101 -15.02 -14.54 -15.92
N GLY A 102 -15.81 -14.22 -14.89
CA GLY A 102 -15.77 -14.76 -13.53
C GLY A 102 -14.54 -14.51 -12.65
N ARG A 103 -13.45 -13.90 -13.13
CA ARG A 103 -12.31 -13.50 -12.27
C ARG A 103 -11.99 -12.04 -12.50
N SER A 104 -12.28 -11.20 -11.51
CA SER A 104 -11.82 -9.81 -11.50
C SER A 104 -10.30 -9.83 -11.57
N SER A 105 -9.72 -9.33 -12.67
CA SER A 105 -8.27 -9.21 -12.79
C SER A 105 -7.75 -8.42 -11.59
N ILE A 106 -6.61 -8.83 -11.02
CA ILE A 106 -6.00 -8.13 -9.89
C ILE A 106 -5.81 -6.63 -10.21
N ASP A 107 -5.53 -6.31 -11.47
CA ASP A 107 -5.39 -4.94 -11.95
C ASP A 107 -6.71 -4.16 -11.89
N ALA A 108 -7.85 -4.82 -12.10
CA ALA A 108 -9.17 -4.21 -11.94
C ALA A 108 -9.48 -3.89 -10.47
N ILE A 109 -9.10 -4.78 -9.53
CA ILE A 109 -9.24 -4.53 -8.09
C ILE A 109 -8.42 -3.30 -7.69
N TRP A 110 -7.16 -3.25 -8.10
CA TRP A 110 -6.29 -2.09 -7.84
C TRP A 110 -6.82 -0.81 -8.48
N SER A 111 -7.36 -0.89 -9.69
CA SER A 111 -7.97 0.27 -10.37
C SER A 111 -9.14 0.82 -9.56
N ARG A 112 -10.06 -0.05 -9.10
CA ARG A 112 -11.19 0.35 -8.24
C ARG A 112 -10.70 0.94 -6.92
N TYR A 113 -9.70 0.31 -6.28
CA TYR A 113 -9.08 0.82 -5.08
C TYR A 113 -8.55 2.24 -5.27
N PHE A 114 -7.72 2.50 -6.29
CA PHE A 114 -7.14 3.83 -6.50
C PHE A 114 -8.18 4.89 -6.83
N HIS A 115 -9.21 4.56 -7.62
CA HIS A 115 -10.34 5.47 -7.88
C HIS A 115 -11.11 5.81 -6.60
N HIS A 116 -11.38 4.81 -5.76
CA HIS A 116 -12.05 5.00 -4.49
C HIS A 116 -11.20 5.84 -3.54
N ALA A 117 -9.92 5.50 -3.38
CA ALA A 117 -8.97 6.25 -2.56
C ALA A 117 -8.85 7.71 -3.03
N ALA A 118 -8.85 7.98 -4.34
CA ALA A 118 -8.85 9.34 -4.88
C ALA A 118 -10.14 10.11 -4.55
N SER A 119 -11.28 9.43 -4.56
CA SER A 119 -12.56 9.99 -4.10
C SER A 119 -12.53 10.31 -2.60
N VAL A 120 -12.00 9.40 -1.77
CA VAL A 120 -11.81 9.61 -0.33
C VAL A 120 -10.88 10.80 -0.06
N ALA A 121 -9.73 10.87 -0.74
CA ALA A 121 -8.79 11.98 -0.63
C ALA A 121 -9.46 13.33 -0.92
N ARG A 122 -10.29 13.39 -1.98
CA ARG A 122 -11.04 14.60 -2.35
C ARG A 122 -12.07 14.99 -1.29
N ARG A 123 -12.84 14.03 -0.77
CA ARG A 123 -13.88 14.26 0.25
C ARG A 123 -13.28 14.67 1.59
N ALA A 124 -12.17 14.05 1.99
CA ALA A 124 -11.44 14.36 3.21
C ALA A 124 -10.54 15.60 3.07
N ARG A 125 -10.37 16.13 1.86
CA ARG A 125 -9.41 17.20 1.51
C ARG A 125 -7.97 16.86 1.93
N SER A 126 -7.61 15.58 1.88
CA SER A 126 -6.25 15.12 2.18
C SER A 126 -5.36 15.35 0.95
N SER A 127 -4.43 16.30 1.10
CA SER A 127 -3.40 16.57 0.10
C SER A 127 -2.36 15.46 0.04
N PHE A 128 -2.02 14.87 1.19
CA PHE A 128 -1.08 13.76 1.28
C PHE A 128 -1.62 12.52 0.57
N LEU A 129 -2.83 12.04 0.91
CA LEU A 129 -3.38 10.84 0.28
C LEU A 129 -3.50 10.99 -1.24
N LYS A 130 -3.89 12.19 -1.72
CA LYS A 130 -3.91 12.48 -3.15
C LYS A 130 -2.51 12.35 -3.79
N ALA A 131 -1.48 12.91 -3.16
CA ALA A 131 -0.11 12.84 -3.66
C ALA A 131 0.44 11.40 -3.60
N TRP A 132 0.16 10.68 -2.52
CA TRP A 132 0.54 9.28 -2.34
C TRP A 132 -0.06 8.37 -3.42
N ILE A 133 -1.35 8.54 -3.74
CA ILE A 133 -2.00 7.80 -4.82
C ILE A 133 -1.32 8.08 -6.16
N GLY A 134 -1.05 9.35 -6.48
CA GLY A 134 -0.39 9.70 -7.74
C GLY A 134 0.99 9.09 -7.86
N PHE A 135 1.75 9.08 -6.76
CA PHE A 135 3.05 8.43 -6.66
C PHE A 135 2.96 6.91 -6.85
N GLU A 136 2.11 6.21 -6.11
CA GLU A 136 1.99 4.73 -6.19
C GLU A 136 1.48 4.27 -7.56
N VAL A 137 0.48 4.96 -8.12
CA VAL A 137 -0.05 4.66 -9.46
C VAL A 137 1.05 4.88 -10.52
N GLY A 138 1.78 5.99 -10.43
CA GLY A 138 2.87 6.27 -11.36
C GLY A 138 3.98 5.23 -11.28
N LEU A 139 4.40 4.84 -10.07
CA LEU A 139 5.40 3.80 -9.84
C LEU A 139 4.96 2.46 -10.42
N ARG A 140 3.73 2.02 -10.10
CA ARG A 140 3.18 0.75 -10.58
C ARG A 140 3.13 0.70 -12.10
N ASN A 141 2.66 1.76 -12.74
CA ASN A 141 2.58 1.83 -14.20
C ASN A 141 3.97 1.91 -14.85
N ALA A 142 4.93 2.61 -14.25
CA ALA A 142 6.30 2.64 -14.74
C ALA A 142 6.95 1.24 -14.71
N LEU A 143 6.71 0.46 -13.66
CA LEU A 143 7.17 -0.94 -13.55
C LEU A 143 6.49 -1.84 -14.58
N VAL A 144 5.19 -1.68 -14.79
CA VAL A 144 4.43 -2.40 -15.82
C VAL A 144 5.00 -2.13 -17.21
N ILE A 145 5.27 -0.87 -17.55
CA ILE A 145 5.87 -0.48 -18.83
C ILE A 145 7.23 -1.15 -19.00
N ALA A 146 8.10 -1.05 -17.99
CA ALA A 146 9.44 -1.65 -18.04
C ALA A 146 9.37 -3.18 -18.23
N ARG A 147 8.51 -3.86 -17.46
CA ARG A 147 8.34 -5.32 -17.55
C ARG A 147 7.72 -5.75 -18.88
N SER A 148 6.76 -5.01 -19.39
CA SER A 148 6.09 -5.31 -20.67
C SER A 148 7.07 -5.19 -21.84
N HIS A 149 7.96 -4.19 -21.82
CA HIS A 149 9.05 -4.08 -22.79
C HIS A 149 9.99 -5.28 -22.76
N SER A 150 10.35 -5.77 -21.58
CA SER A 150 11.21 -6.96 -21.45
C SER A 150 10.53 -8.26 -21.90
N LEU A 151 9.19 -8.31 -21.86
CA LEU A 151 8.39 -9.48 -22.23
C LEU A 151 7.75 -9.37 -23.62
N GLU A 152 8.03 -8.30 -24.36
CA GLU A 152 7.41 -8.00 -25.67
C GLU A 152 5.87 -7.99 -25.63
N LEU A 153 5.30 -7.54 -24.50
CA LEU A 153 3.85 -7.39 -24.31
C LEU A 153 3.42 -5.94 -24.51
N ASP A 154 2.14 -5.73 -24.84
CA ASP A 154 1.56 -4.39 -24.86
C ASP A 154 1.27 -3.91 -23.42
N PRO A 155 1.94 -2.85 -22.91
CA PRO A 155 1.72 -2.35 -21.57
C PRO A 155 0.31 -1.81 -21.35
N SER A 156 -0.39 -1.35 -22.41
CA SER A 156 -1.69 -0.69 -22.29
C SER A 156 -2.76 -1.57 -21.63
N THR A 157 -2.61 -2.89 -21.74
CA THR A 157 -3.52 -3.89 -21.18
C THR A 157 -3.38 -4.04 -19.66
N TYR A 158 -2.25 -3.60 -19.08
CA TYR A 158 -1.90 -3.83 -17.67
C TYR A 158 -1.79 -2.52 -16.86
N LEU A 159 -2.00 -1.36 -17.50
CA LEU A 159 -1.97 -0.08 -16.80
C LEU A 159 -3.15 0.03 -15.83
N VAL A 160 -2.87 0.51 -14.63
CA VAL A 160 -3.86 0.69 -13.58
C VAL A 160 -4.06 2.17 -13.32
N ALA A 161 -5.29 2.64 -13.51
CA ALA A 161 -5.72 4.02 -13.27
C ALA A 161 -4.71 5.10 -13.76
N PRO A 162 -4.19 5.02 -15.00
CA PRO A 162 -3.08 5.86 -15.47
C PRO A 162 -3.35 7.37 -15.39
N GLU A 163 -4.62 7.78 -15.41
CA GLU A 163 -5.07 9.16 -15.24
C GLU A 163 -4.80 9.73 -13.84
N LEU A 164 -4.59 8.88 -12.82
CA LEU A 164 -4.28 9.30 -11.45
C LEU A 164 -2.78 9.48 -11.20
N ALA A 165 -1.91 8.99 -12.09
CA ALA A 165 -0.47 9.04 -11.92
C ALA A 165 0.07 10.48 -11.77
N ASP A 166 1.05 10.65 -10.89
CA ASP A 166 1.83 11.89 -10.83
C ASP A 166 2.76 11.96 -12.05
N LYS A 167 2.52 12.95 -12.92
CA LYS A 167 3.24 13.16 -14.19
C LYS A 167 4.52 13.96 -14.03
N ASP A 168 4.71 14.61 -12.89
CA ASP A 168 5.86 15.46 -12.63
C ASP A 168 7.02 14.69 -11.98
N LEU A 169 6.75 13.48 -11.48
CA LEU A 169 7.76 12.59 -10.92
C LEU A 169 8.48 11.78 -12.00
N ASP A 170 9.81 11.74 -11.91
CA ASP A 170 10.65 10.90 -12.76
C ASP A 170 10.90 9.53 -12.10
N TYR A 171 10.32 8.48 -12.68
CA TYR A 171 10.46 7.09 -12.23
C TYR A 171 11.66 6.38 -12.87
N SER A 172 12.38 7.00 -13.81
CA SER A 172 13.42 6.33 -14.60
C SER A 172 14.55 5.76 -13.75
N HIS A 173 14.99 6.51 -12.73
CA HIS A 173 16.07 6.10 -11.84
C HIS A 173 15.71 4.87 -11.01
N VAL A 174 14.52 4.87 -10.38
CA VAL A 174 14.08 3.73 -9.56
C VAL A 174 13.80 2.49 -10.43
N VAL A 175 13.20 2.67 -11.62
CA VAL A 175 12.94 1.57 -12.56
C VAL A 175 14.24 0.93 -13.04
N SER A 176 15.24 1.76 -13.36
CA SER A 176 16.57 1.27 -13.77
C SER A 176 17.24 0.46 -12.65
N ALA A 177 17.23 0.99 -11.42
CA ALA A 177 17.78 0.29 -10.26
C ALA A 177 17.05 -1.03 -9.95
N TRP A 178 15.71 -1.01 -10.01
CA TRP A 178 14.87 -2.20 -9.85
C TRP A 178 15.18 -3.27 -10.90
N SER A 179 15.29 -2.88 -12.17
CA SER A 179 15.58 -3.80 -13.28
C SER A 179 16.98 -4.41 -13.19
N ALA A 180 17.95 -3.66 -12.66
CA ALA A 180 19.32 -4.12 -12.46
C ALA A 180 19.53 -4.94 -11.17
N ALA A 181 18.49 -5.15 -10.35
CA ALA A 181 18.62 -5.83 -9.07
C ALA A 181 19.03 -7.30 -9.25
N ALA A 182 19.93 -7.78 -8.37
CA ALA A 182 20.49 -9.13 -8.48
C ALA A 182 19.48 -10.26 -8.25
N HIS A 183 18.41 -9.99 -7.50
CA HIS A 183 17.34 -10.95 -7.20
C HIS A 183 16.05 -10.23 -6.80
N PRO A 184 14.87 -10.88 -6.87
CA PRO A 184 13.57 -10.24 -6.62
C PRO A 184 13.49 -9.51 -5.27
N LEU A 185 14.07 -10.07 -4.22
CA LEU A 185 14.09 -9.43 -2.90
C LEU A 185 14.85 -8.09 -2.89
N ALA A 186 15.96 -7.97 -3.63
CA ALA A 186 16.71 -6.71 -3.73
C ALA A 186 15.94 -5.69 -4.56
N ALA A 187 15.20 -6.16 -5.58
CA ALA A 187 14.32 -5.33 -6.37
C ALA A 187 13.19 -4.73 -5.50
N LEU A 188 12.57 -5.54 -4.63
CA LEU A 188 11.57 -5.07 -3.65
C LEU A 188 12.17 -4.06 -2.66
N GLU A 189 13.37 -4.33 -2.14
CA GLU A 189 14.06 -3.41 -1.22
C GLU A 189 14.26 -2.01 -1.84
N ILE A 190 14.65 -1.96 -3.12
CA ILE A 190 14.83 -0.71 -3.86
C ILE A 190 13.52 0.07 -3.95
N LEU A 191 12.41 -0.61 -4.23
CA LEU A 191 11.09 0.02 -4.33
C LEU A 191 10.64 0.59 -2.98
N ASP A 192 10.71 -0.22 -1.92
CA ASP A 192 10.24 0.20 -0.61
C ASP A 192 11.11 1.27 0.02
N LYS A 193 12.42 1.23 -0.23
CA LYS A 193 13.31 2.34 0.13
C LYS A 193 12.91 3.63 -0.57
N TRP A 194 12.58 3.56 -1.86
CA TRP A 194 12.15 4.74 -2.59
C TRP A 194 10.82 5.30 -2.09
N ARG A 195 9.87 4.43 -1.72
CA ARG A 195 8.65 4.82 -1.01
C ARG A 195 8.95 5.51 0.31
N TRP A 196 9.85 4.93 1.09
CA TRP A 196 10.26 5.49 2.37
C TRP A 196 10.88 6.88 2.23
N ASP A 197 11.82 7.04 1.29
CA ASP A 197 12.49 8.30 1.00
C ASP A 197 11.47 9.36 0.53
N TRP A 198 10.51 8.98 -0.33
CA TRP A 198 9.41 9.87 -0.75
C TRP A 198 8.56 10.35 0.44
N LEU A 199 8.25 9.47 1.39
CA LEU A 199 7.53 9.81 2.62
C LEU A 199 8.37 10.74 3.52
N ASP A 200 9.67 10.52 3.63
CA ASP A 200 10.58 11.36 4.42
C ASP A 200 10.69 12.78 3.86
N GLU A 201 10.88 12.93 2.55
CA GLU A 201 10.95 14.24 1.89
C GLU A 201 9.68 15.07 2.12
N ARG A 202 8.52 14.42 2.07
CA ARG A 202 7.21 15.08 2.15
C ARG A 202 6.64 15.21 3.56
N SER A 203 7.14 14.45 4.53
CA SER A 203 6.80 14.62 5.95
C SER A 203 7.04 16.05 6.45
N ARG A 204 8.00 16.78 5.85
CA ARG A 204 8.34 18.16 6.22
C ARG A 204 7.43 19.21 5.59
N TRP A 205 6.72 18.89 4.50
CA TRP A 205 5.89 19.84 3.76
C TRP A 205 4.44 19.87 4.24
N TYR A 206 4.01 18.85 4.96
CA TYR A 206 2.64 18.72 5.43
C TYR A 206 2.52 18.93 6.95
N SER A 207 2.76 20.15 7.43
CA SER A 207 2.62 20.53 8.85
C SER A 207 1.16 20.61 9.35
N SER A 208 0.21 20.03 8.61
CA SER A 208 -1.15 19.82 9.09
C SER A 208 -1.21 18.48 9.81
N SER A 209 -1.66 18.48 11.06
CA SER A 209 -1.62 17.31 11.95
C SER A 209 -2.34 16.06 11.42
N ALA A 210 -3.30 16.18 10.48
CA ALA A 210 -3.89 15.02 9.81
C ALA A 210 -2.90 14.31 8.86
N CYS A 211 -2.13 15.07 8.09
CA CYS A 211 -1.18 14.49 7.14
C CYS A 211 -0.04 13.76 7.87
N GLU A 212 0.37 14.23 9.05
CA GLU A 212 1.37 13.53 9.86
C GLU A 212 0.89 12.14 10.29
N ILE A 213 -0.40 11.99 10.63
CA ILE A 213 -1.02 10.69 10.92
C ILE A 213 -1.07 9.82 9.67
N GLU A 214 -1.36 10.40 8.50
CA GLU A 214 -1.39 9.68 7.23
C GLU A 214 0.02 9.21 6.81
N VAL A 215 1.04 10.05 6.96
CA VAL A 215 2.45 9.67 6.75
C VAL A 215 2.84 8.55 7.70
N TYR A 216 2.44 8.64 8.96
CA TYR A 216 2.66 7.59 9.96
C TYR A 216 2.03 6.27 9.50
N ALA A 217 0.78 6.30 9.03
CA ALA A 217 0.07 5.12 8.54
C ALA A 217 0.81 4.46 7.37
N ALA A 218 1.24 5.25 6.38
CA ALA A 218 1.97 4.75 5.22
C ALA A 218 3.31 4.12 5.61
N LYS A 219 4.08 4.77 6.50
CA LYS A 219 5.35 4.22 7.00
C LYS A 219 5.15 2.96 7.84
N LEU A 220 4.12 2.94 8.69
CA LEU A 220 3.78 1.77 9.50
C LEU A 220 3.45 0.58 8.59
N ALA A 221 2.67 0.79 7.53
CA ALA A 221 2.38 -0.24 6.53
C ALA A 221 3.67 -0.79 5.87
N LEU A 222 4.61 0.08 5.48
CA LEU A 222 5.91 -0.35 4.93
C LEU A 222 6.75 -1.15 5.94
N LEU A 223 6.78 -0.77 7.21
CA LEU A 223 7.49 -1.54 8.24
C LEU A 223 6.90 -2.94 8.42
N HIS A 224 5.56 -3.04 8.43
CA HIS A 224 4.89 -4.34 8.50
C HIS A 224 5.17 -5.20 7.27
N HIS A 225 5.10 -4.61 6.08
CA HIS A 225 5.47 -5.28 4.83
C HIS A 225 6.88 -5.87 4.89
N TRP A 226 7.86 -5.04 5.27
CA TRP A 226 9.24 -5.47 5.34
C TRP A 226 9.50 -6.51 6.44
N ARG A 227 8.77 -6.43 7.56
CA ARG A 227 8.85 -7.40 8.64
C ARG A 227 8.39 -8.80 8.19
N ARG A 228 7.35 -8.89 7.36
CA ARG A 228 6.88 -10.17 6.78
C ARG A 228 7.95 -10.77 5.88
N ILE A 229 8.46 -9.98 4.93
CA ILE A 229 9.55 -10.39 4.02
C ILE A 229 10.77 -10.94 4.78
N LEU A 230 11.23 -10.23 5.82
CA LEU A 230 12.39 -10.65 6.62
C LEU A 230 12.11 -11.95 7.39
N SER A 231 10.89 -12.13 7.89
CA SER A 231 10.48 -13.33 8.60
C SER A 231 10.48 -14.55 7.67
N ASP A 232 10.05 -14.38 6.42
CA ASP A 232 10.01 -15.46 5.43
C ASP A 232 11.41 -15.87 4.99
N LYS A 233 12.33 -14.91 4.82
CA LYS A 233 13.75 -15.18 4.57
C LYS A 233 14.37 -16.02 5.70
N GLN A 234 14.05 -15.70 6.95
CA GLN A 234 14.56 -16.46 8.10
C GLN A 234 14.02 -17.89 8.14
N LYS A 235 12.74 -18.11 7.81
CA LYS A 235 12.14 -19.46 7.70
C LYS A 235 12.83 -20.29 6.59
N HIS A 236 13.00 -19.72 5.40
CA HIS A 236 13.63 -20.39 4.25
C HIS A 236 15.09 -20.77 4.51
N ASN A 237 15.86 -19.89 5.15
CA ASN A 237 17.24 -20.17 5.51
C ASN A 237 17.36 -21.32 6.52
N LYS A 238 16.43 -21.41 7.48
CA LYS A 238 16.40 -22.52 8.45
C LYS A 238 16.02 -23.84 7.81
N ALA A 239 15.05 -23.84 6.89
CA ALA A 239 14.63 -25.05 6.17
C ALA A 239 15.71 -25.59 5.21
N SER A 240 16.56 -24.72 4.65
CA SER A 240 17.68 -25.12 3.78
C SER A 240 18.88 -25.73 4.54
N LEU A 241 18.90 -25.64 5.86
CA LEU A 241 19.99 -26.12 6.73
C LEU A 241 19.65 -27.43 7.48
N THR A 242 18.44 -27.96 7.28
CA THR A 242 17.93 -29.22 7.85
C THR A 242 17.71 -30.25 6.76
#